data_AF-E9DXF4-F1
#
_entry.id   AF-E9DXF4-F1
#
_cell.length_a   1.000
_cell.length_b   1.000
_cell.length_c   1.000
_cell.angle_alpha   90.00
_cell.angle_beta   90.00
_cell.angle_gamma   90.00
#
_symmetry.space_group_name_H-M   'P 1'
#
loop_
_entity.id
_entity.type
_entity.pdbx_description
1 polymer ?
#
loop_
_entity_poly.entity_id
_entity_poly.type
_entity_poly.pdbx_seq_one_letter_code
_entity_poly.pdbx_strand_id
1 'polypeptide(L)'
;MKVFGFLTALLATASAASVISPEEKADWEGCTNDLISAYNRGAAGDKTSCVFWECLHKNADKYHRGGGIAALSNIITPVCLPVIAWPWDPHTAPKPSWQEVEDWRTCTRDLIKTFDSPTSGNEAACRMWACLHNNVSKYNRGGIVTQSSKLLTPLCNFKGLIPDWN
;
A
#
# COMPACT_ATOMS: atom_id res chain seq x y z
N MET A 1 -9.14 1.17 54.36
CA MET A 1 -8.18 0.35 53.58
C MET A 1 -7.89 1.09 52.28
N LYS A 2 -6.60 1.37 52.02
CA LYS A 2 -6.07 2.04 50.82
C LYS A 2 -5.83 0.99 49.73
N VAL A 3 -6.34 1.17 48.51
CA VAL A 3 -5.88 0.44 47.31
C VAL A 3 -6.01 1.37 46.08
N PHE A 4 -4.83 1.76 45.57
CA PHE A 4 -4.44 2.09 44.18
C PHE A 4 -5.51 2.69 43.23
N GLY A 5 -5.39 3.88 42.65
CA GLY A 5 -4.19 4.66 42.36
C GLY A 5 -3.33 3.98 41.30
N PHE A 6 -3.67 4.11 40.01
CA PHE A 6 -2.70 4.22 38.92
C PHE A 6 -3.35 4.83 37.67
N LEU A 7 -2.87 6.03 37.33
CA LEU A 7 -3.05 6.66 36.03
C LEU A 7 -2.60 5.70 34.94
N THR A 8 -3.43 5.49 33.92
CA THR A 8 -2.93 5.18 32.57
C THR A 8 -3.31 6.35 31.69
N ALA A 9 -2.54 7.44 31.79
CA ALA A 9 -2.52 8.46 30.77
C ALA A 9 -1.88 7.81 29.54
N LEU A 10 -2.68 7.40 28.56
CA LEU A 10 -2.20 7.22 27.20
C LEU A 10 -1.69 8.58 26.73
N LEU A 11 -0.39 8.81 26.88
CA LEU A 11 0.31 9.83 26.10
C LEU A 11 0.24 9.36 24.65
N ALA A 12 -0.83 9.76 23.95
CA ALA A 12 -0.80 9.84 22.50
C ALA A 12 0.29 10.85 22.16
N THR A 13 1.50 10.37 21.93
CA THR A 13 2.51 11.15 21.20
C THR A 13 1.90 11.40 19.83
N ALA A 14 1.25 12.54 19.68
CA ALA A 14 0.95 13.10 18.38
C ALA A 14 2.32 13.37 17.74
N SER A 15 2.85 12.38 17.04
CA SER A 15 3.98 12.58 16.15
C SER A 15 3.51 13.61 15.14
N ALA A 16 3.96 14.86 15.29
CA ALA A 16 3.76 15.88 14.27
C ALA A 16 4.19 15.23 12.95
N ALA A 17 3.27 15.15 11.98
CA ALA A 17 3.55 14.54 10.69
C ALA A 17 4.76 15.27 10.10
N SER A 18 5.91 14.61 10.06
CA SER A 18 7.12 15.18 9.50
C SER A 18 6.92 15.29 8.00
N VAL A 19 7.11 16.50 7.47
CA VAL A 19 7.10 16.78 6.03
C VAL A 19 7.99 15.77 5.32
N ILE A 20 7.51 15.17 4.24
CA ILE A 20 8.27 14.22 3.44
C ILE A 20 9.54 14.88 2.89
N SER A 21 10.69 14.23 3.10
CA SER A 21 11.95 14.69 2.53
C SER A 21 12.02 14.39 1.02
N PRO A 22 12.84 15.11 0.24
CA PRO A 22 13.03 14.79 -1.17
C PRO A 22 13.53 13.35 -1.41
N GLU A 23 14.39 12.83 -0.54
CA GLU A 23 14.87 11.44 -0.59
C GLU A 23 13.71 10.46 -0.35
N GLU A 24 12.92 10.70 0.69
CA GLU A 24 11.77 9.85 1.00
C GLU A 24 10.78 9.82 -0.17
N LYS A 25 10.47 10.99 -0.73
CA LYS A 25 9.61 11.09 -1.91
C LYS A 25 10.15 10.25 -3.08
N ALA A 26 11.45 10.35 -3.35
CA ALA A 26 12.09 9.61 -4.43
C ALA A 26 12.02 8.09 -4.22
N ASP A 27 12.15 7.61 -2.98
CA ASP A 27 12.02 6.19 -2.65
C ASP A 27 10.58 5.68 -2.89
N TRP A 28 9.56 6.44 -2.50
CA TRP A 28 8.15 6.11 -2.78
C TRP A 28 7.86 6.07 -4.28
N GLU A 29 8.31 7.08 -5.02
CA GLU A 29 8.18 7.13 -6.49
C GLU A 29 8.99 6.00 -7.16
N GLY A 30 10.13 5.62 -6.58
CA GLY A 30 10.97 4.49 -6.98
C GLY A 30 10.20 3.17 -7.03
N CYS A 31 9.41 2.86 -6.00
CA CYS A 31 8.54 1.67 -6.00
C CYS A 31 7.59 1.64 -7.21
N THR A 32 7.05 2.80 -7.59
CA THR A 32 6.13 2.93 -8.72
C THR A 32 6.84 2.79 -10.05
N ASN A 33 8.04 3.36 -10.15
CA ASN A 33 8.87 3.22 -11.34
C ASN A 33 9.28 1.76 -11.56
N ASP A 34 9.62 1.03 -10.49
CA ASP A 34 9.94 -0.40 -10.56
C ASP A 34 8.73 -1.24 -10.98
N LEU A 35 7.54 -0.93 -10.45
CA LEU A 35 6.27 -1.51 -10.87
C LEU A 35 6.02 -1.33 -12.38
N ILE A 36 6.11 -0.10 -12.86
CA ILE A 36 5.92 0.23 -14.29
C ILE A 36 7.00 -0.46 -15.15
N SER A 37 8.24 -0.46 -14.68
CA SER A 37 9.38 -1.10 -15.35
C SER A 37 9.16 -2.61 -15.47
N ALA A 38 8.63 -3.25 -14.42
CA ALA A 38 8.23 -4.65 -14.45
C ALA A 38 7.16 -4.88 -15.52
N TYR A 39 6.07 -4.12 -15.52
CA TYR A 39 5.02 -4.25 -16.55
C TYR A 39 5.54 -4.03 -17.98
N ASN A 40 6.48 -3.10 -18.18
CA ASN A 40 7.12 -2.87 -19.48
C ASN A 40 7.98 -4.05 -19.96
N ARG A 41 8.56 -4.82 -19.03
CA ARG A 41 9.28 -6.08 -19.31
C ARG A 41 8.33 -7.28 -19.50
N GLY A 42 7.02 -7.05 -19.47
CA GLY A 42 6.02 -8.10 -19.58
C GLY A 42 5.71 -8.76 -18.25
N ALA A 43 6.03 -8.16 -17.09
CA ALA A 43 5.52 -8.67 -15.83
C ALA A 43 4.00 -8.68 -15.83
N ALA A 44 3.43 -9.74 -15.27
CA ALA A 44 2.00 -9.88 -15.11
C ALA A 44 1.66 -10.26 -13.67
N GLY A 45 0.40 -10.01 -13.33
CA GLY A 45 -0.25 -10.63 -12.18
C GLY A 45 0.35 -10.27 -10.82
N ASP A 46 0.08 -11.16 -9.88
CA ASP A 46 0.21 -10.93 -8.45
C ASP A 46 1.62 -10.66 -7.98
N LYS A 47 2.61 -11.27 -8.63
CA LYS A 47 4.01 -11.09 -8.26
C LYS A 47 4.40 -9.63 -8.33
N THR A 48 3.96 -8.94 -9.37
CA THR A 48 4.32 -7.55 -9.61
C THR A 48 3.69 -6.64 -8.56
N SER A 49 2.40 -6.84 -8.27
CA SER A 49 1.70 -6.09 -7.22
C SER A 49 2.23 -6.39 -5.81
N CYS A 50 2.63 -7.64 -5.54
CA CYS A 50 3.24 -8.03 -4.27
C CYS A 50 4.64 -7.43 -4.08
N VAL A 51 5.47 -7.41 -5.13
CA VAL A 51 6.77 -6.73 -5.10
C VAL A 51 6.59 -5.23 -4.86
N PHE A 52 5.61 -4.61 -5.51
CA PHE A 52 5.27 -3.21 -5.27
C PHE A 52 4.85 -2.97 -3.82
N TRP A 53 3.94 -3.79 -3.28
CA TRP A 53 3.51 -3.69 -1.89
C TRP A 53 4.67 -3.81 -0.90
N GLU A 54 5.55 -4.78 -1.11
CA GLU A 54 6.72 -5.00 -0.27
C GLU A 54 7.69 -3.80 -0.30
N CYS A 55 7.83 -3.14 -1.46
CA CYS A 55 8.59 -1.90 -1.56
C CYS A 55 7.99 -0.79 -0.70
N LEU A 56 6.67 -0.61 -0.76
CA LEU A 56 5.96 0.37 0.07
C LEU A 56 6.11 0.08 1.56
N HIS A 57 6.03 -1.18 1.96
CA HIS A 57 6.23 -1.59 3.34
C HIS A 57 7.64 -1.24 3.84
N LYS A 58 8.67 -1.57 3.06
CA LYS A 58 10.06 -1.25 3.41
C LYS A 58 10.29 0.26 3.57
N ASN A 59 9.70 1.06 2.70
CA ASN A 59 9.77 2.52 2.83
C ASN A 59 8.99 3.02 4.06
N ALA A 60 7.83 2.44 4.35
CA ALA A 60 7.07 2.76 5.55
C ALA A 60 7.90 2.48 6.82
N ASP A 61 8.63 1.37 6.85
CA ASP A 61 9.51 1.05 7.97
C ASP A 61 10.73 1.98 8.03
N LYS A 62 11.40 2.20 6.88
CA LYS A 62 12.58 3.08 6.74
C LYS A 62 12.29 4.49 7.26
N TYR A 63 11.11 5.03 6.95
CA TYR A 63 10.72 6.41 7.29
C TYR A 63 9.78 6.50 8.50
N HIS A 64 9.63 5.42 9.26
CA HIS A 64 8.76 5.35 10.44
C HIS A 64 7.30 5.76 10.17
N ARG A 65 6.82 5.49 8.95
CA ARG A 65 5.42 5.62 8.54
C ARG A 65 4.63 4.32 8.67
N GLY A 66 5.22 3.33 9.36
CA GLY A 66 4.74 1.97 9.55
C GLY A 66 3.25 1.89 9.87
N GLY A 67 2.77 2.51 10.96
CA GLY A 67 1.34 2.67 11.30
C GLY A 67 0.39 1.61 10.70
N GLY A 68 -0.53 2.06 9.85
CA GLY A 68 -1.47 1.18 9.16
C GLY A 68 -0.88 0.38 8.01
N ILE A 69 0.22 0.82 7.40
CA ILE A 69 0.87 0.08 6.31
C ILE A 69 1.46 -1.21 6.87
N ALA A 70 2.14 -1.17 8.01
CA ALA A 70 2.65 -2.32 8.73
C ALA A 70 1.51 -3.25 9.15
N ALA A 71 0.37 -2.71 9.62
CA ALA A 71 -0.79 -3.51 9.95
C ALA A 71 -1.36 -4.25 8.72
N LEU A 72 -1.48 -3.57 7.57
CA LEU A 72 -1.89 -4.19 6.31
C LEU A 72 -0.86 -5.19 5.79
N SER A 73 0.43 -4.88 5.91
CA SER A 73 1.52 -5.76 5.51
C SER A 73 1.52 -7.06 6.30
N ASN A 74 1.21 -7.05 7.59
CA ASN A 74 1.07 -8.29 8.36
C ASN A 74 0.01 -9.24 7.80
N ILE A 75 -0.94 -8.74 7.01
CA ILE A 75 -2.00 -9.52 6.36
C ILE A 75 -1.62 -9.89 4.93
N ILE A 76 -1.01 -8.95 4.20
CA ILE A 76 -0.68 -9.12 2.78
C ILE A 76 0.63 -9.90 2.60
N THR A 77 1.63 -9.69 3.45
CA THR A 77 2.93 -10.37 3.37
C THR A 77 2.80 -11.89 3.36
N PRO A 78 2.00 -12.55 4.22
CA PRO A 78 1.78 -14.00 4.12
C PRO A 78 1.21 -14.47 2.78
N VAL A 79 0.39 -13.64 2.12
CA VAL A 79 -0.20 -13.92 0.81
C VAL A 79 0.81 -13.67 -0.32
N CYS A 80 1.64 -12.63 -0.17
CA CYS A 80 2.61 -12.23 -1.16
C CYS A 80 3.92 -13.04 -1.12
N LEU A 81 4.32 -13.56 0.04
CA LEU A 81 5.56 -14.34 0.20
C LEU A 81 5.63 -15.54 -0.75
N PRO A 82 4.60 -16.43 -0.82
CA PRO A 82 4.58 -17.50 -1.81
C PRO A 82 4.69 -16.96 -3.23
N VAL A 83 3.91 -15.94 -3.60
CA VAL A 83 3.89 -15.40 -4.96
C VAL A 83 5.24 -14.80 -5.37
N ILE A 84 5.92 -14.10 -4.47
CA ILE A 84 7.25 -13.52 -4.71
C ILE A 84 8.29 -14.63 -4.90
N ALA A 85 8.21 -15.69 -4.10
CA ALA A 85 9.16 -16.81 -4.12
C ALA A 85 9.07 -17.66 -5.39
N TRP A 86 7.93 -17.65 -6.09
CA TRP A 86 7.77 -18.45 -7.31
C TRP A 86 8.67 -17.93 -8.43
N PRO A 87 9.31 -18.80 -9.22
CA PRO A 87 10.08 -18.37 -10.38
C PRO A 87 9.27 -17.42 -11.26
N TRP A 88 9.93 -16.38 -11.74
CA TRP A 88 9.32 -15.43 -12.64
C TRP A 88 8.96 -16.14 -13.95
N ASP A 89 7.68 -16.38 -14.20
CA ASP A 89 7.19 -16.84 -15.51
C ASP A 89 6.76 -15.60 -16.31
N PRO A 90 7.51 -15.20 -17.35
CA PRO A 90 7.15 -14.07 -18.19
C PRO A 90 5.98 -14.47 -19.09
N HIS A 91 4.75 -14.44 -18.57
CA HIS A 91 3.60 -14.31 -19.45
C HIS A 91 3.69 -12.94 -20.13
N THR A 92 3.58 -12.86 -21.45
CA THR A 92 3.63 -11.58 -22.19
C THR A 92 2.40 -10.74 -21.89
N ALA A 93 2.34 -10.14 -20.69
CA ALA A 93 1.33 -9.16 -20.38
C ALA A 93 1.48 -7.97 -21.34
N PRO A 94 0.35 -7.39 -21.78
CA PRO A 94 0.40 -6.17 -22.55
C PRO A 94 1.12 -5.08 -21.75
N LYS A 95 1.98 -4.34 -22.46
CA LYS A 95 2.62 -3.15 -21.90
C LYS A 95 1.55 -2.20 -21.37
N PRO A 96 1.82 -1.52 -20.24
CA PRO A 96 0.84 -0.63 -19.66
C PRO A 96 0.57 0.54 -20.62
N SER A 97 -0.69 0.96 -20.67
CA SER A 97 -1.07 2.18 -21.40
C SER A 97 -0.54 3.42 -20.67
N TRP A 98 -0.47 4.56 -21.36
CA TRP A 98 -0.14 5.83 -20.71
C TRP A 98 -1.08 6.18 -19.56
N GLN A 99 -2.37 5.88 -19.70
CA GLN A 99 -3.36 6.09 -18.64
C GLN A 99 -3.07 5.21 -17.42
N GLU A 100 -2.74 3.93 -17.66
CA GLU A 100 -2.40 3.01 -16.57
C GLU A 100 -1.18 3.50 -15.79
N VAL A 101 -0.15 3.95 -16.50
CA VAL A 101 1.06 4.50 -15.88
C VAL A 101 0.74 5.71 -15.00
N GLU A 102 -0.10 6.63 -15.48
CA GLU A 102 -0.46 7.81 -14.69
C GLU A 102 -1.36 7.48 -13.50
N ASP A 103 -2.26 6.50 -13.63
CA ASP A 103 -3.08 6.03 -12.51
C ASP A 103 -2.20 5.45 -11.38
N TRP A 104 -1.16 4.68 -11.73
CA TRP A 104 -0.18 4.17 -10.74
C TRP A 104 0.61 5.30 -10.07
N ARG A 105 1.08 6.29 -10.84
CA ARG A 105 1.77 7.46 -10.28
C ARG A 105 0.87 8.29 -9.38
N THR A 106 -0.39 8.43 -9.75
CA THR A 106 -1.39 9.15 -8.96
C THR A 106 -1.61 8.46 -7.62
N CYS A 107 -1.70 7.13 -7.56
CA CYS A 107 -1.76 6.39 -6.30
C CYS A 107 -0.63 6.78 -5.34
N THR A 108 0.60 6.73 -5.82
CA THR A 108 1.78 7.00 -4.99
C THR A 108 1.86 8.47 -4.59
N ARG A 109 1.52 9.39 -5.50
CA ARG A 109 1.47 10.83 -5.20
C ARG A 109 0.44 11.14 -4.12
N ASP A 110 -0.72 10.48 -4.16
CA ASP A 110 -1.77 10.70 -3.17
C ASP A 110 -1.44 10.03 -1.82
N LEU A 111 -0.72 8.90 -1.83
CA LEU A 111 -0.12 8.33 -0.62
C LEU A 111 0.84 9.34 0.03
N ILE A 112 1.79 9.89 -0.73
CA ILE A 112 2.76 10.90 -0.28
C ILE A 112 2.03 12.12 0.31
N LYS A 113 1.02 12.66 -0.37
CA LYS A 113 0.22 13.77 0.17
C LYS A 113 -0.48 13.42 1.49
N THR A 114 -0.91 12.17 1.64
CA THR A 114 -1.57 11.72 2.88
C THR A 114 -0.59 11.77 4.04
N PHE A 115 0.67 11.38 3.81
CA PHE A 115 1.74 11.47 4.79
C PHE A 115 2.14 12.91 5.17
N ASP A 116 1.96 13.87 4.28
CA ASP A 116 2.17 15.31 4.54
C ASP A 116 0.98 15.97 5.29
N SER A 117 -0.11 15.24 5.49
CA SER A 117 -1.28 15.71 6.24
C SER A 117 -1.30 15.12 7.66
N PRO A 118 -1.99 15.74 8.63
CA PRO A 118 -2.13 15.19 9.99
C PRO A 118 -3.04 13.95 10.07
N THR A 119 -3.28 13.26 8.95
CA THR A 119 -4.09 12.05 8.92
C THR A 119 -3.33 10.88 9.54
N SER A 120 -4.06 9.93 10.11
CA SER A 120 -3.46 8.76 10.74
C SER A 120 -2.78 7.87 9.68
N GLY A 121 -1.71 7.17 10.05
CA GLY A 121 -1.07 6.18 9.18
C GLY A 121 -2.03 5.07 8.69
N ASN A 122 -3.15 4.86 9.37
CA ASN A 122 -4.22 3.96 8.93
C ASN A 122 -4.97 4.49 7.70
N GLU A 123 -5.20 5.80 7.61
CA GLU A 123 -5.86 6.39 6.44
C GLU A 123 -4.96 6.32 5.20
N ALA A 124 -3.67 6.61 5.34
CA ALA A 124 -2.68 6.48 4.27
C ALA A 124 -2.63 5.04 3.73
N ALA A 125 -2.58 4.07 4.64
CA ALA A 125 -2.55 2.65 4.31
C ALA A 125 -3.81 2.21 3.54
N CYS A 126 -4.98 2.61 4.03
CA CYS A 126 -6.25 2.30 3.40
C CYS A 126 -6.40 2.95 2.02
N ARG A 127 -6.05 4.24 1.88
CA ARG A 127 -6.06 4.93 0.58
C ARG A 127 -5.13 4.25 -0.42
N MET A 128 -3.94 3.86 0.02
CA MET A 128 -3.00 3.16 -0.83
C MET A 128 -3.54 1.81 -1.28
N TRP A 129 -4.11 1.04 -0.35
CA TRP A 129 -4.72 -0.24 -0.66
C TRP A 129 -5.88 -0.11 -1.65
N ALA A 130 -6.78 0.86 -1.42
CA ALA A 130 -7.90 1.12 -2.34
C ALA A 130 -7.39 1.45 -3.75
N CYS A 131 -6.35 2.29 -3.85
CA CYS A 131 -5.77 2.65 -5.14
C CYS A 131 -5.10 1.47 -5.85
N LEU A 132 -4.32 0.68 -5.11
CA LEU A 132 -3.74 -0.57 -5.60
C LEU A 132 -4.83 -1.50 -6.12
N HIS A 133 -5.85 -1.77 -5.29
CA HIS A 133 -6.94 -2.66 -5.63
C HIS A 133 -7.71 -2.20 -6.88
N ASN A 134 -8.07 -0.92 -6.95
CA ASN A 134 -8.80 -0.35 -8.08
C ASN A 134 -8.00 -0.46 -9.38
N ASN A 135 -6.69 -0.16 -9.35
CA ASN A 135 -5.86 -0.24 -10.54
C ASN A 135 -5.60 -1.69 -10.97
N VAL A 136 -5.30 -2.59 -10.04
CA VAL A 136 -5.13 -4.00 -10.41
C VAL A 136 -6.40 -4.63 -10.95
N SER A 137 -7.58 -4.21 -10.47
CA SER A 137 -8.87 -4.65 -11.01
C SER A 137 -9.13 -4.03 -12.39
N LYS A 138 -9.00 -2.70 -12.51
CA LYS A 138 -9.24 -1.94 -13.74
C LYS A 138 -8.39 -2.42 -14.91
N TYR A 139 -7.13 -2.78 -14.65
CA TYR A 139 -6.18 -3.21 -15.67
C TYR A 139 -5.96 -4.72 -15.74
N ASN A 140 -6.81 -5.50 -15.05
CA ASN A 140 -6.73 -6.97 -15.01
C ASN A 140 -5.32 -7.49 -14.63
N ARG A 141 -4.73 -6.88 -13.60
CA ARG A 141 -3.39 -7.20 -13.08
C ARG A 141 -3.38 -7.85 -11.70
N GLY A 142 -4.53 -7.98 -11.03
CA GLY A 142 -4.60 -8.47 -9.65
C GLY A 142 -5.36 -9.78 -9.55
N GLY A 143 -4.66 -10.91 -9.53
CA GLY A 143 -5.23 -12.18 -9.10
C GLY A 143 -5.46 -12.17 -7.59
N ILE A 144 -4.50 -12.68 -6.82
CA ILE A 144 -4.42 -12.73 -5.37
C ILE A 144 -4.63 -11.36 -4.70
N VAL A 145 -4.15 -10.26 -5.27
CA VAL A 145 -4.32 -8.92 -4.66
C VAL A 145 -5.80 -8.53 -4.66
N THR A 146 -6.52 -8.84 -5.74
CA THR A 146 -7.98 -8.68 -5.79
C THR A 146 -8.70 -9.64 -4.86
N GLN A 147 -8.17 -10.84 -4.61
CA GLN A 147 -8.77 -11.77 -3.65
C GLN A 147 -8.61 -11.29 -2.20
N SER A 148 -7.45 -10.69 -1.88
CA SER A 148 -7.19 -10.14 -0.54
C SER A 148 -8.00 -8.88 -0.23
N SER A 149 -8.62 -8.23 -1.23
CA SER A 149 -9.48 -7.07 -0.98
C SER A 149 -10.65 -7.43 -0.07
N LYS A 150 -11.24 -8.61 -0.21
CA LYS A 150 -12.33 -9.11 0.66
C LYS A 150 -11.92 -9.22 2.13
N LEU A 151 -10.65 -9.51 2.40
CA LEU A 151 -10.11 -9.62 3.76
C LEU A 151 -9.78 -8.25 4.37
N LEU A 152 -9.55 -7.25 3.54
CA LEU A 152 -9.06 -5.94 3.96
C LEU A 152 -10.15 -4.85 3.95
N THR A 153 -11.24 -5.05 3.21
CA THR A 153 -12.45 -4.21 3.26
C THR A 153 -13.00 -4.01 4.68
N PRO A 154 -12.98 -4.98 5.62
CA PRO A 154 -13.44 -4.76 6.99
C PRO A 154 -12.48 -3.91 7.83
N LEU A 155 -11.17 -3.99 7.56
CA LEU A 155 -10.12 -3.33 8.36
C LEU A 155 -9.96 -1.87 8.00
N CYS A 156 -10.12 -1.59 6.71
CA CYS A 156 -10.33 -0.27 6.22
C CYS A 156 -11.84 -0.08 6.09
N ASN A 157 -12.54 0.26 7.17
CA ASN A 157 -13.95 0.65 7.11
C ASN A 157 -14.06 1.97 6.33
N PHE A 158 -13.90 1.86 5.02
CA PHE A 158 -13.85 2.91 4.04
C PHE A 158 -15.21 3.60 4.08
N LYS A 159 -15.28 4.84 4.56
CA LYS A 159 -16.50 5.68 4.56
C LYS A 159 -17.04 5.92 3.13
N GLY A 160 -17.53 4.88 2.46
CA GLY A 160 -18.03 4.93 1.08
C GLY A 160 -16.96 5.19 -0.01
N LEU A 161 -15.66 5.04 0.28
CA LEU A 161 -14.58 5.26 -0.71
C LEU A 161 -14.36 4.07 -1.65
N ILE A 162 -14.92 2.91 -1.31
CA ILE A 162 -14.99 1.75 -2.18
C ILE A 162 -16.49 1.43 -2.31
N PRO A 163 -17.07 1.43 -3.52
CA PRO A 163 -18.49 1.09 -3.68
C PRO A 163 -18.77 -0.32 -3.14
N ASP A 164 -19.92 -0.50 -2.50
CA ASP A 164 -20.36 -1.79 -1.96
C ASP A 164 -20.30 -2.86 -3.06
N TRP A 165 -19.42 -3.85 -2.87
CA TRP A 165 -19.29 -5.00 -3.75
C TRP A 165 -20.24 -6.10 -3.29
N ASN A 166 -21.50 -6.04 -3.74
CA ASN A 166 -22.40 -7.19 -3.79
C ASN A 166 -22.23 -7.94 -5.12
#